data_AF-A0A0G4LSY4-F1
#
_entry.id   AF-A0A0G4LSY4-F1
#
_cell.length_a   1.000
_cell.length_b   1.000
_cell.length_c   1.000
_cell.angle_alpha   90.00
_cell.angle_beta   90.00
_cell.angle_gamma   90.00
#
_symmetry.space_group_name_H-M   'P 1'
#
loop_
_entity.id
_entity.type
_entity.pdbx_description
1 polymer ?
#
loop_
_entity_poly.entity_id
_entity_poly.type
_entity_poly.pdbx_seq_one_letter_code
_entity_poly.pdbx_strand_id
1 'polypeptide(L)' 'MNTPATPAKLEEQARQYERVLASCMSNDRCIGVTLWGISDKYSWIPYTFDGEGAALAWDDEYNKKP' A
#
# COMPACT_ATOMS: atom_id res chain seq x y z
N MET A 1 -8.18 1.74 -0.78
CA MET A 1 -9.14 1.19 0.21
C MET A 1 -10.08 2.30 0.59
N ASN A 2 -11.36 2.01 0.86
CA ASN A 2 -12.27 3.05 1.35
C ASN A 2 -11.82 3.56 2.73
N THR A 3 -11.78 4.87 2.92
CA THR A 3 -11.42 5.52 4.18
C THR A 3 -12.66 5.73 5.07
N PRO A 4 -12.49 5.83 6.42
CA PRO A 4 -11.24 5.79 7.16
C PRO A 4 -10.60 4.38 7.16
N ALA A 5 -9.27 4.37 7.27
CA ALA A 5 -8.52 3.15 7.49
C ALA A 5 -8.83 2.61 8.89
N THR A 6 -9.06 1.31 8.99
CA THR A 6 -9.25 0.61 10.28
C THR A 6 -8.14 -0.43 10.44
N PRO A 7 -7.83 -0.89 11.66
CA PRO A 7 -6.83 -1.94 11.87
C PRO A 7 -7.06 -3.17 10.98
N ALA A 8 -8.32 -3.61 10.85
CA ALA A 8 -8.67 -4.75 9.99
C ALA A 8 -8.38 -4.49 8.50
N LYS A 9 -8.61 -3.26 7.99
CA LYS A 9 -8.29 -2.89 6.60
C LYS A 9 -6.78 -2.78 6.36
N LEU A 10 -6.03 -2.28 7.34
CA LEU A 10 -4.56 -2.20 7.27
C LEU A 10 -3.93 -3.59 7.27
N GLU A 11 -4.41 -4.50 8.12
CA GLU A 11 -4.00 -5.91 8.12
C GLU A 11 -4.32 -6.61 6.79
N GLU A 12 -5.47 -6.31 6.19
CA GLU A 12 -5.79 -6.80 4.86
C GLU A 12 -4.84 -6.22 3.80
N GLN A 13 -4.54 -4.93 3.85
CA GLN A 13 -3.55 -4.31 2.97
C GLN A 13 -2.18 -5.00 3.10
N ALA A 14 -1.70 -5.27 4.32
CA ALA A 14 -0.44 -5.97 4.55
C ALA A 14 -0.41 -7.35 3.86
N ARG A 15 -1.49 -8.15 4.00
CA ARG A 15 -1.64 -9.43 3.29
C ARG A 15 -1.64 -9.27 1.77
N GLN A 16 -2.24 -8.22 1.24
CA GLN A 16 -2.22 -7.96 -0.20
C GLN A 16 -0.82 -7.57 -0.69
N TYR A 17 -0.08 -6.75 0.07
CA TYR A 17 1.33 -6.44 -0.22
C TYR A 17 2.17 -7.72 -0.22
N GLU A 18 2.05 -8.54 0.83
CA GLU A 18 2.76 -9.82 0.94
C GLU A 18 2.48 -10.71 -0.28
N ARG A 19 1.21 -10.88 -0.65
CA ARG A 19 0.81 -11.70 -1.80
C ARG A 19 1.44 -11.23 -3.12
N VAL A 20 1.45 -9.91 -3.37
CA VAL A 20 2.03 -9.36 -4.59
C VAL A 20 3.56 -9.52 -4.59
N LEU A 21 4.22 -9.21 -3.47
CA LEU A 21 5.67 -9.34 -3.34
C LEU A 21 6.11 -10.80 -3.47
N ALA A 22 5.40 -11.73 -2.82
CA ALA A 22 5.64 -13.16 -2.92
C ALA A 22 5.56 -13.65 -4.37
N SER A 23 4.61 -13.13 -5.17
CA SER A 23 4.48 -13.50 -6.59
C SER A 23 5.70 -13.09 -7.43
N CYS A 24 6.33 -11.95 -7.10
CA CYS A 24 7.57 -11.51 -7.74
C CYS A 24 8.75 -12.38 -7.27
N MET A 25 8.86 -12.61 -5.95
CA MET A 25 9.91 -13.45 -5.38
C MET A 25 9.89 -14.89 -5.89
N SER A 26 8.73 -15.43 -6.23
CA SER A 26 8.59 -16.79 -6.77
C SER A 26 8.84 -16.90 -8.28
N ASN A 27 9.23 -15.81 -8.94
CA ASN A 27 9.41 -15.76 -10.39
C ASN A 27 10.79 -15.20 -10.74
N ASP A 28 11.69 -16.05 -11.25
CA ASP A 28 13.07 -15.67 -11.63
C ASP A 28 13.15 -14.57 -12.69
N ARG A 29 12.06 -14.28 -13.42
CA ARG A 29 12.01 -13.18 -14.40
C ARG A 29 11.55 -11.85 -13.78
N CYS A 30 11.08 -11.83 -12.54
CA CYS A 30 10.70 -10.60 -11.87
C CYS A 30 11.94 -9.89 -11.31
N ILE A 31 12.30 -8.76 -11.88
CA ILE A 31 13.54 -8.04 -11.54
C ILE A 31 13.36 -7.00 -10.41
N GLY A 32 12.13 -6.76 -9.95
CA GLY A 32 11.86 -5.82 -8.87
C GLY A 32 10.41 -5.35 -8.80
N VAL A 33 10.11 -4.65 -7.72
CA VAL A 33 8.81 -4.00 -7.46
C VAL A 33 9.07 -2.55 -7.10
N THR A 34 8.23 -1.65 -7.61
CA THR A 34 8.29 -0.22 -7.29
C THR A 34 6.95 0.22 -6.74
N LEU A 35 6.96 0.87 -5.58
CA LEU A 35 5.77 1.51 -5.02
C LEU A 35 5.59 2.89 -5.64
N TRP A 36 4.33 3.32 -5.79
CA TRP A 36 4.01 4.62 -6.36
C TRP A 36 3.91 5.71 -5.28
N GLY A 37 5.07 5.97 -4.66
CA GLY A 37 5.21 6.86 -3.50
C GLY A 37 5.66 6.11 -2.25
N ILE A 38 6.08 6.88 -1.24
CA ILE A 38 6.52 6.35 0.06
C ILE A 38 5.42 6.51 1.12
N SER A 39 5.01 7.75 1.37
CA SER A 39 4.03 8.10 2.41
C SER A 39 2.68 8.45 1.80
N ASP A 40 1.61 8.05 2.49
CA ASP A 40 0.22 8.37 2.16
C ASP A 40 0.00 9.88 1.93
N LYS A 41 0.80 10.73 2.56
CA LYS A 41 0.79 12.19 2.44
C LYS A 41 0.87 12.70 1.01
N TYR A 42 1.58 11.99 0.14
CA TYR A 42 1.80 12.36 -1.26
C TYR A 42 1.19 11.37 -2.24
N SER A 43 0.32 10.48 -1.76
CA SER A 43 -0.37 9.53 -2.62
C SER A 43 -1.37 10.24 -3.54
N TRP A 44 -1.38 9.85 -4.81
CA TRP A 44 -2.34 10.31 -5.81
C TRP A 44 -3.76 9.75 -5.62
N ILE A 45 -3.91 8.69 -4.80
CA ILE A 45 -5.17 7.93 -4.63
C ILE A 45 -6.33 8.81 -4.17
N PRO A 46 -6.22 9.64 -3.10
CA PRO A 46 -7.36 10.44 -2.63
C PRO A 46 -7.83 11.51 -3.63
N TYR A 47 -6.96 11.92 -4.56
CA TYR A 47 -7.29 12.90 -5.61
C TYR A 47 -7.96 12.28 -6.83
N THR A 48 -7.91 10.94 -6.95
CA THR A 48 -8.42 10.21 -8.11
C THR A 48 -9.66 9.38 -7.76
N PHE A 49 -9.70 8.83 -6.55
CA PHE A 49 -10.74 7.93 -6.08
C PHE A 49 -11.38 8.50 -4.83
N ASP A 50 -12.53 9.16 -4.99
CA ASP A 50 -13.27 9.79 -3.90
C ASP A 50 -13.59 8.77 -2.79
N GLY A 51 -13.22 9.11 -1.56
CA GLY A 51 -13.42 8.24 -0.40
C GLY A 51 -12.42 7.08 -0.29
N GLU A 52 -11.35 7.06 -1.09
CA GLU A 52 -10.25 6.11 -0.97
C GLU A 52 -8.92 6.75 -0.58
N GLY A 53 -8.05 5.97 0.05
CA GLY A 53 -6.74 6.45 0.50
C GLY A 53 -5.95 5.39 1.25
N ALA A 54 -5.02 5.85 2.08
CA ALA A 54 -4.15 5.03 2.93
C ALA A 54 -3.48 3.86 2.17
N ALA A 55 -2.98 4.10 0.96
CA ALA A 55 -2.58 3.05 0.02
C ALA A 55 -1.11 2.59 0.13
N LEU A 56 -0.25 3.41 0.72
CA LEU A 56 1.20 3.20 0.77
C LEU A 56 1.64 2.55 2.09
N ALA A 57 2.91 2.18 2.20
CA ALA A 57 3.43 1.46 3.37
C ALA A 57 3.79 2.40 4.56
N TRP A 58 3.76 3.72 4.35
CA TRP A 58 3.95 4.72 5.40
C TRP A 58 2.74 5.65 5.49
N ASP A 59 2.36 6.01 6.72
CA ASP A 59 1.31 7.00 6.97
C ASP A 59 1.78 8.44 6.68
N ASP A 60 0.92 9.42 6.98
CA ASP A 60 1.16 10.83 6.69
C ASP A 60 2.31 11.44 7.52
N GLU A 61 2.62 10.81 8.66
CA GLU A 61 3.70 11.16 9.58
C GLU A 61 4.98 10.35 9.35
N TYR A 62 5.02 9.51 8.32
CA TYR A 62 6.13 8.59 8.01
C TYR A 62 6.37 7.49 9.07
N ASN A 63 5.34 7.11 9.84
CA ASN A 63 5.38 5.86 10.57
C ASN A 63 5.09 4.69 9.62
N LYS A 64 5.74 3.56 9.89
CA LYS A 64 5.46 2.32 9.15
C LYS A 64 4.06 1.84 9.49
N LYS A 65 3.30 1.49 8.46
CA LYS A 65 2.02 0.80 8.58
C LYS A 65 2.27 -0.72 8.71
N PRO A 66 1.26 -1.50 9.15
CA PRO A 66 1.33 -2.95 9.19
C PRO A 66 1.78 -3.56 7.86
#